data_AF-A0A8E5F8R1-F1
#
_entry.id   AF-A0A8E5F8R1-F1
#
_cell.length_a   1.000
_cell.length_b   1.000
_cell.length_c   1.000
_cell.angle_alpha   90.00
_cell.angle_beta   90.00
_cell.angle_gamma   90.00
#
_symmetry.space_group_name_H-M   'P 1'
#
loop_
_entity.id
_entity.type
_entity.pdbx_description
1 polymer ?
#
loop_
_entity_poly.entity_id
_entity_poly.type
_entity_poly.pdbx_seq_one_letter_code
_entity_poly.pdbx_strand_id
1 'polypeptide(L)'
;HPLVCPAFNADFDGDQMAVHIPLSFESQLETRLCLLAPNNFLSPSTGEPNIQPAQDMILGFYYLTAHNRLYLKGENHYFSNFNEVISAYEQKELQIHSSIWVRCSEDTVIDTELLFKKTISLSKSQNLHVYNDLQRKETVEGQFLVQYLRTTPGRIIFNQYVNDILNN
;
A
#
# COMPACT_ATOMS: atom_id res chain seq x y z
N HIS A 1 -1.35 -23.03 6.99
CA HIS A 1 -1.40 -21.57 6.75
C HIS A 1 -0.99 -21.33 5.30
N PRO A 2 -1.68 -20.51 4.49
CA PRO A 2 -1.41 -20.38 3.05
C PRO A 2 0.01 -19.89 2.73
N LEU A 3 0.59 -19.02 3.56
CA LEU A 3 1.96 -18.51 3.35
C LEU A 3 3.08 -19.55 3.51
N VAL A 4 2.82 -20.72 4.08
CA VAL A 4 3.84 -21.78 4.21
C VAL A 4 3.76 -22.82 3.09
N CYS A 5 2.71 -22.80 2.26
CA CYS A 5 2.52 -23.76 1.16
C CYS A 5 3.74 -23.81 0.20
N PRO A 6 4.35 -22.68 -0.21
CA PRO A 6 5.55 -22.71 -1.06
C PRO A 6 6.74 -23.40 -0.38
N ALA A 7 6.92 -23.17 0.93
CA ALA A 7 8.03 -23.76 1.68
C ALA A 7 7.93 -25.29 1.80
N PHE A 8 6.70 -25.83 1.87
CA PHE A 8 6.45 -27.26 1.90
C PHE A 8 6.26 -27.88 0.50
N ASN A 9 6.27 -27.05 -0.55
CA ASN A 9 5.89 -27.45 -1.91
C ASN A 9 4.57 -28.24 -1.92
N ALA A 10 3.58 -27.74 -1.18
CA ALA A 10 2.31 -28.42 -0.96
C ALA A 10 1.15 -27.60 -1.53
N ASP A 11 0.15 -28.29 -2.08
CA ASP A 11 -1.11 -27.70 -2.51
C ASP A 11 -2.32 -28.37 -1.82
N PHE A 12 -3.52 -28.17 -2.37
CA PHE A 12 -4.78 -28.66 -1.78
C PHE A 12 -5.49 -29.68 -2.68
N ASP A 13 -4.74 -30.46 -3.47
CA ASP A 13 -5.29 -31.50 -4.34
C ASP A 13 -5.38 -32.90 -3.67
N GLY A 14 -4.84 -33.05 -2.46
CA GLY A 14 -4.82 -34.31 -1.72
C GLY A 14 -3.53 -34.60 -0.93
N ASP A 15 -2.56 -33.68 -0.95
CA ASP A 15 -1.32 -33.78 -0.18
C ASP A 15 -1.53 -34.11 1.30
N GLN A 16 -0.66 -34.96 1.84
CA GLN A 16 -0.67 -35.39 3.25
C GLN A 16 0.55 -34.86 4.00
N MET A 17 0.36 -34.46 5.26
CA MET A 17 1.43 -34.00 6.14
C MET A 17 1.44 -34.78 7.45
N ALA A 18 2.62 -35.21 7.87
CA ALA A 18 2.81 -35.87 9.16
C ALA A 18 2.84 -34.84 10.31
N VAL A 19 2.27 -35.22 11.46
CA VAL A 19 2.27 -34.40 12.67
C VAL A 19 3.11 -35.09 13.75
N HIS A 20 4.06 -34.35 14.31
CA HIS A 20 4.95 -34.83 15.37
C HIS A 20 4.76 -33.99 16.64
N ILE A 21 4.76 -34.64 17.80
CA ILE A 21 4.57 -33.98 19.10
C ILE A 21 5.90 -34.01 19.87
N PRO A 22 6.58 -32.88 20.10
CA PRO A 22 7.78 -32.82 20.93
C PRO A 22 7.43 -33.04 22.40
N LEU A 23 8.07 -34.00 23.06
CA LEU A 23 7.74 -34.42 24.43
C LEU A 23 8.66 -33.81 25.49
N SER A 24 9.98 -33.79 25.26
CA SER A 24 10.93 -33.25 26.24
C SER A 24 10.88 -31.72 26.26
N PHE A 25 11.22 -31.14 27.41
CA PHE A 25 11.25 -29.68 27.56
C PHE A 25 12.22 -29.02 26.56
N GLU A 26 13.36 -29.66 26.34
CA GLU A 26 14.38 -29.20 25.38
C GLU A 26 13.84 -29.20 23.95
N SER A 27 13.14 -30.27 23.55
CA SER A 27 12.55 -30.36 22.20
C SER A 27 11.43 -29.34 21.97
N GLN A 28 10.65 -29.03 23.01
CA GLN A 28 9.63 -27.99 22.94
C GLN A 28 10.24 -26.60 22.79
N LEU A 29 11.31 -26.31 23.54
CA LEU A 29 12.05 -25.05 23.42
C LEU A 29 12.64 -24.87 22.03
N GLU A 30 13.34 -25.89 21.51
CA GLU A 30 13.93 -25.85 20.18
C GLU A 30 12.86 -25.67 19.09
N THR A 31 11.75 -26.40 19.19
CA THR A 31 10.65 -26.27 18.22
C THR A 31 10.07 -24.86 18.23
N ARG A 32 9.91 -24.25 19.42
CA ARG A 32 9.33 -22.91 19.56
C ARG A 32 10.27 -21.78 19.15
N LEU A 33 11.57 -21.93 19.42
CA LEU A 33 12.56 -20.88 19.16
C LEU A 33 13.12 -20.98 17.74
N CYS A 34 13.46 -22.18 17.28
CA CYS A 34 14.17 -22.40 16.02
C CYS A 34 13.25 -22.83 14.88
N LEU A 35 12.29 -23.74 15.14
CA LEU A 35 11.50 -24.36 14.07
C LEU A 35 10.16 -23.67 13.79
N LEU A 36 9.76 -22.70 14.62
CA LEU A 36 8.49 -22.01 14.44
C LEU A 36 8.47 -21.23 13.12
N ALA A 37 7.39 -21.39 12.35
CA ALA A 37 7.28 -20.81 11.00
C ALA A 37 7.57 -19.30 10.90
N PRO A 38 7.08 -18.42 11.79
CA PRO A 38 7.33 -16.98 11.70
C PRO A 38 8.81 -16.60 11.86
N ASN A 39 9.60 -17.44 12.55
CA ASN A 39 11.03 -17.20 12.73
C ASN A 39 11.83 -17.61 11.47
N ASN A 40 11.23 -18.39 10.56
CA ASN A 40 11.85 -18.94 9.36
C ASN A 40 11.31 -18.24 8.10
N PHE A 41 11.31 -16.90 8.10
CA PHE A 41 10.75 -16.12 6.99
C PHE A 41 11.70 -15.96 5.80
N LEU A 42 13.01 -16.20 5.97
CA LEU A 42 14.01 -16.16 4.90
C LEU A 42 14.40 -17.58 4.45
N SER A 43 14.69 -17.71 3.16
CA SER A 43 15.29 -18.92 2.60
C SER A 43 16.77 -19.00 3.00
N PRO A 44 17.24 -20.14 3.55
CA PRO A 44 18.64 -20.29 3.95
C PRO A 44 19.60 -20.35 2.75
N SER A 45 19.11 -20.69 1.55
CA SER A 45 19.94 -20.83 0.36
C SER A 45 20.10 -19.52 -0.43
N THR A 46 19.08 -18.66 -0.45
CA THR A 46 19.09 -17.41 -1.23
C THR A 46 19.10 -16.15 -0.37
N GLY A 47 18.68 -16.21 0.89
CA GLY A 47 18.47 -15.05 1.74
C GLY A 47 17.20 -14.24 1.41
N GLU A 48 16.46 -14.66 0.37
CA GLU A 48 15.20 -14.04 -0.04
C GLU A 48 14.04 -14.50 0.87
N PRO A 49 12.97 -13.70 1.05
CA PRO A 49 11.83 -14.10 1.84
C PRO A 49 11.13 -15.32 1.23
N ASN A 50 10.90 -16.36 2.02
CA ASN A 50 10.17 -17.57 1.60
C ASN A 50 8.66 -17.48 1.93
N ILE A 51 8.30 -16.65 2.91
CA ILE A 51 6.91 -16.37 3.30
C ILE A 51 6.43 -15.17 2.48
N GLN A 52 6.03 -15.43 1.23
CA GLN A 52 5.52 -14.41 0.32
C GLN A 52 4.02 -14.59 0.07
N PRO A 53 3.25 -13.50 -0.08
CA PRO A 53 1.89 -13.60 -0.57
C PRO A 53 1.89 -14.20 -1.97
N ALA A 54 0.95 -15.10 -2.26
CA ALA A 54 0.82 -15.78 -3.54
C ALA A 54 -0.64 -15.73 -4.04
N GLN A 55 -0.81 -15.95 -5.35
CA GLN A 55 -2.11 -16.15 -6.02
C GLN A 55 -3.14 -15.06 -5.65
N ASP A 56 -4.17 -15.43 -4.88
CA ASP A 56 -5.30 -14.56 -4.53
C ASP A 56 -4.89 -13.34 -3.71
N MET A 57 -3.87 -13.47 -2.85
CA MET A 57 -3.37 -12.32 -2.08
C MET A 57 -2.74 -11.28 -3.01
N ILE A 58 -1.91 -11.72 -3.97
CA ILE A 58 -1.31 -10.82 -4.97
C ILE A 58 -2.41 -10.19 -5.82
N LEU A 59 -3.40 -10.98 -6.26
CA LEU A 59 -4.51 -10.48 -7.05
C LEU A 59 -5.34 -9.42 -6.28
N GLY A 60 -5.57 -9.64 -4.98
CA GLY A 60 -6.24 -8.69 -4.11
C GLY A 60 -5.47 -7.37 -3.99
N PHE A 61 -4.17 -7.42 -3.69
CA PHE A 61 -3.33 -6.21 -3.60
C PHE A 61 -3.22 -5.49 -4.94
N TYR A 62 -3.08 -6.25 -6.03
CA TYR A 62 -3.08 -5.69 -7.37
C TYR A 62 -4.41 -4.99 -7.67
N TYR A 63 -5.55 -5.62 -7.38
CA TYR A 63 -6.86 -5.01 -7.56
C TYR A 63 -7.01 -3.72 -6.73
N LEU A 64 -6.56 -3.70 -5.47
CA LEU A 64 -6.62 -2.48 -4.65
C LEU A 64 -5.77 -1.33 -5.23
N THR A 65 -4.60 -1.65 -5.78
CA THR A 65 -3.61 -0.65 -6.20
C THR A 65 -3.64 -0.32 -7.69
N ALA A 66 -4.39 -1.10 -8.47
CA ALA A 66 -4.55 -0.94 -9.90
C ALA A 66 -5.09 0.45 -10.24
N HIS A 67 -4.42 1.08 -11.21
CA HIS A 67 -4.91 2.27 -11.84
C HIS A 67 -5.96 1.92 -12.90
N ASN A 68 -6.80 2.90 -13.19
CA ASN A 68 -7.43 3.06 -14.51
C ASN A 68 -8.76 2.31 -14.70
N ARG A 69 -9.84 3.00 -14.37
CA ARG A 69 -10.98 3.10 -15.28
C ARG A 69 -11.26 4.58 -15.47
N LEU A 70 -11.53 5.00 -16.69
CA LEU A 70 -11.95 6.37 -16.98
C LEU A 70 -13.43 6.51 -16.63
N TYR A 71 -13.84 7.70 -16.21
CA TYR A 71 -15.23 8.06 -15.98
C TYR A 71 -15.89 7.33 -14.81
N LEU A 72 -15.13 7.09 -13.73
CA LEU A 72 -15.66 6.59 -12.48
C LEU A 72 -16.36 7.68 -11.68
N LYS A 73 -17.30 7.23 -10.84
CA LYS A 73 -18.02 8.11 -9.92
C LYS A 73 -17.02 8.77 -8.96
N GLY A 74 -17.10 10.10 -8.86
CA GLY A 74 -16.31 10.91 -7.95
C GLY A 74 -14.83 11.07 -8.32
N GLU A 75 -14.51 10.97 -9.61
CA GLU A 75 -13.19 11.33 -10.12
C GLU A 75 -12.88 12.83 -9.93
N ASN A 76 -11.58 13.11 -9.75
CA ASN A 76 -10.98 14.42 -9.61
C ASN A 76 -11.50 15.26 -8.42
N HIS A 77 -12.16 14.63 -7.45
CA HIS A 77 -12.46 15.27 -6.17
C HIS A 77 -11.19 15.56 -5.37
N TYR A 78 -11.24 16.64 -4.60
CA TYR A 78 -10.19 17.08 -3.69
C TYR A 78 -10.60 16.77 -2.26
N PHE A 79 -9.70 16.15 -1.51
CA PHE A 79 -9.90 15.78 -0.12
C PHE A 79 -8.82 16.40 0.76
N SER A 80 -9.20 16.75 1.99
CA SER A 80 -8.31 17.41 2.94
C SER A 80 -7.45 16.42 3.71
N ASN A 81 -7.91 15.19 3.88
CA ASN A 81 -7.22 14.13 4.61
C ASN A 81 -7.59 12.73 4.08
N PHE A 82 -6.88 11.70 4.53
CA PHE A 82 -7.13 10.31 4.13
C PHE A 82 -8.44 9.74 4.71
N ASN A 83 -8.84 10.14 5.92
CA ASN A 83 -10.05 9.66 6.59
C ASN A 83 -11.34 10.07 5.86
N GLU A 84 -11.35 11.25 5.27
CA GLU A 84 -12.46 11.79 4.47
C GLU A 84 -12.66 10.96 3.20
N VAL A 85 -11.56 10.53 2.57
CA VAL A 85 -11.61 9.63 1.41
C VAL A 85 -12.27 8.30 1.77
N ILE A 86 -11.90 7.74 2.92
CA ILE A 86 -12.43 6.44 3.39
C ILE A 86 -13.92 6.59 3.71
N SER A 87 -14.29 7.67 4.40
CA SER A 87 -15.70 7.97 4.70
C SER A 87 -16.52 8.12 3.41
N ALA A 88 -15.99 8.81 2.39
CA ALA A 88 -16.65 8.97 1.09
C ALA A 88 -16.74 7.65 0.31
N TYR A 89 -15.76 6.77 0.46
CA TYR A 89 -15.80 5.41 -0.10
C TYR A 89 -16.87 4.55 0.59
N GLU A 90 -16.98 4.59 1.91
CA GLU A 90 -18.01 3.88 2.69
C GLU A 90 -19.43 4.35 2.34
N GLN A 91 -19.59 5.64 2.07
CA GLN A 91 -20.84 6.24 1.60
C GLN A 91 -21.15 5.94 0.11
N LYS A 92 -20.30 5.18 -0.58
CA LYS A 92 -20.43 4.83 -2.01
C LYS A 92 -20.45 6.05 -2.94
N GLU A 93 -19.82 7.13 -2.52
CA GLU A 93 -19.63 8.33 -3.34
C GLU A 93 -18.41 8.18 -4.26
N LEU A 94 -17.41 7.42 -3.81
CA LEU A 94 -16.21 7.06 -4.56
C LEU A 94 -16.20 5.58 -4.94
N GLN A 95 -15.53 5.25 -6.03
CA GLN A 95 -15.13 3.88 -6.34
C GLN A 95 -13.66 3.65 -5.99
N ILE A 96 -13.27 2.39 -5.81
CA ILE A 96 -11.93 2.03 -5.32
C ILE A 96 -10.78 2.49 -6.22
N HIS A 97 -11.04 2.60 -7.53
CA HIS A 97 -10.08 3.06 -8.53
C HIS A 97 -10.30 4.51 -8.99
N SER A 98 -11.24 5.25 -8.38
CA SER A 98 -11.49 6.65 -8.73
C SER A 98 -10.23 7.48 -8.49
N SER A 99 -9.79 8.23 -9.50
CA SER A 99 -8.65 9.15 -9.37
C SER A 99 -9.06 10.34 -8.50
N ILE A 100 -8.37 10.58 -7.40
CA ILE A 100 -8.66 11.65 -6.44
C ILE A 100 -7.40 12.44 -6.11
N TRP A 101 -7.58 13.65 -5.59
CA TRP A 101 -6.51 14.52 -5.11
C TRP A 101 -6.60 14.63 -3.59
N VAL A 102 -5.54 14.27 -2.88
CA VAL A 102 -5.51 14.34 -1.42
C VAL A 102 -4.40 15.26 -0.98
N ARG A 103 -4.69 16.14 -0.01
CA ARG A 103 -3.69 17.02 0.58
C ARG A 103 -2.61 16.20 1.27
N CYS A 104 -1.35 16.54 1.01
CA CYS A 104 -0.19 15.89 1.62
C CYS A 104 0.83 16.91 2.13
N SER A 105 1.72 16.44 3.01
CA SER A 105 2.82 17.24 3.55
C SER A 105 3.92 17.47 2.52
N GLU A 106 4.76 18.48 2.74
CA GLU A 106 5.89 18.80 1.86
C GLU A 106 6.89 17.64 1.74
N ASP A 107 7.13 16.91 2.83
CA ASP A 107 8.09 15.79 2.91
C ASP A 107 7.62 14.50 2.23
N THR A 108 6.51 14.54 1.48
CA THR A 108 5.98 13.34 0.83
C THR A 108 6.92 12.93 -0.31
N VAL A 109 7.73 11.90 -0.07
CA VAL A 109 8.59 11.30 -1.09
C VAL A 109 7.73 10.54 -2.09
N ILE A 110 7.94 10.81 -3.37
CA ILE A 110 7.26 10.14 -4.47
C ILE A 110 8.31 9.34 -5.22
N ASP A 111 8.13 8.03 -5.29
CA ASP A 111 9.07 7.12 -5.95
C ASP A 111 9.12 7.33 -7.47
N THR A 112 8.08 7.97 -8.04
CA THR A 112 8.02 8.27 -9.47
C THR A 112 8.67 9.61 -9.79
N GLU A 113 9.41 9.64 -10.91
CA GLU A 113 9.96 10.90 -11.43
C GLU A 113 8.82 11.89 -11.70
N LEU A 114 8.87 13.02 -10.98
CA LEU A 114 7.90 14.10 -11.12
C LEU A 114 8.14 14.85 -12.42
N LEU A 115 7.50 14.37 -13.49
CA LEU A 115 7.48 15.06 -14.77
C LEU A 115 6.69 16.36 -14.63
N PHE A 116 7.41 17.48 -14.66
CA PHE A 116 6.83 18.81 -14.65
C PHE A 116 5.99 19.02 -15.92
N LYS A 117 4.73 19.42 -15.75
CA LYS A 117 3.80 19.67 -16.87
C LYS A 117 3.65 21.15 -17.14
N LYS A 118 3.30 21.93 -16.12
CA LYS A 118 3.00 23.36 -16.29
C LYS A 118 3.01 24.11 -14.97
N THR A 119 3.26 25.42 -15.06
CA THR A 119 2.99 26.38 -13.99
C THR A 119 1.78 27.22 -14.38
N ILE A 120 0.83 27.40 -13.46
CA ILE A 120 -0.34 28.27 -13.61
C ILE A 120 -0.25 29.37 -12.55
N SER A 121 -0.28 30.63 -12.96
CA SER A 121 -0.45 31.77 -12.05
C SER A 121 -1.94 31.97 -11.74
N LEU A 122 -2.35 31.75 -10.48
CA LEU A 122 -3.76 31.88 -10.07
C LEU A 122 -4.13 33.32 -9.71
N SER A 123 -3.22 34.03 -9.05
CA SER A 123 -3.39 35.42 -8.61
C SER A 123 -2.02 36.09 -8.62
N LYS A 124 -1.97 37.43 -8.49
CA LYS A 124 -0.70 38.20 -8.51
C LYS A 124 0.36 37.70 -7.51
N SER A 125 0.00 36.86 -6.53
CA SER A 125 0.88 36.36 -5.49
C SER A 125 1.00 34.82 -5.40
N GLN A 126 0.37 34.03 -6.28
CA GLN A 126 0.34 32.56 -6.16
C GLN A 126 0.57 31.82 -7.48
N ASN A 127 1.45 30.83 -7.43
CA ASN A 127 1.77 29.91 -8.52
C ASN A 127 1.34 28.49 -8.16
N LEU A 128 0.86 27.74 -9.15
CA LEU A 128 0.54 26.32 -9.05
C LEU A 128 1.43 25.56 -10.03
N HIS A 129 2.33 24.77 -9.47
CA HIS A 129 3.17 23.82 -10.20
C HIS A 129 2.41 22.50 -10.32
N VAL A 130 2.14 22.10 -11.55
CA VAL A 130 1.45 20.85 -11.87
C VAL A 130 2.45 19.87 -12.43
N TYR A 131 2.56 18.72 -11.76
CA TYR A 131 3.29 17.54 -12.20
C TYR A 131 2.30 16.44 -12.61
N ASN A 132 2.80 15.25 -12.94
CA ASN A 132 1.95 14.12 -13.32
C ASN A 132 0.97 13.70 -12.23
N ASP A 133 1.47 13.44 -11.02
CA ASP A 133 0.68 12.96 -9.89
C ASP A 133 0.81 13.89 -8.67
N LEU A 134 1.35 15.10 -8.86
CA LEU A 134 1.51 16.10 -7.81
C LEU A 134 1.04 17.48 -8.28
N GLN A 135 0.36 18.21 -7.42
CA GLN A 135 0.09 19.62 -7.59
C GLN A 135 0.60 20.37 -6.37
N ARG A 136 1.47 21.36 -6.61
CA ARG A 136 2.10 22.15 -5.55
C ARG A 136 1.77 23.61 -5.72
N LYS A 137 1.20 24.21 -4.68
CA LYS A 137 0.86 25.62 -4.63
C LYS A 137 1.91 26.36 -3.80
N GLU A 138 2.51 27.37 -4.40
CA GLU A 138 3.57 28.19 -3.80
C GLU A 138 3.25 29.67 -3.98
N THR A 139 3.80 30.50 -3.10
CA THR A 139 3.77 31.96 -3.30
C THR A 139 4.79 32.38 -4.37
N VAL A 140 4.69 33.61 -4.88
CA VAL A 140 5.70 34.17 -5.80
C VAL A 140 7.09 34.25 -5.16
N GLU A 141 7.15 34.31 -3.83
CA GLU A 141 8.39 34.31 -3.03
C GLU A 141 8.97 32.91 -2.81
N GLY A 142 8.31 31.86 -3.33
CA GLY A 142 8.76 30.47 -3.20
C GLY A 142 8.37 29.80 -1.88
N GLN A 143 7.53 30.43 -1.05
CA GLN A 143 7.02 29.77 0.16
C GLN A 143 5.94 28.75 -0.21
N PHE A 144 6.11 27.53 0.31
CA PHE A 144 5.15 26.45 0.19
C PHE A 144 3.82 26.79 0.87
N LEU A 145 2.70 26.56 0.18
CA LEU A 145 1.35 26.73 0.75
C LEU A 145 0.66 25.39 0.98
N VAL A 146 0.45 24.63 -0.11
CA VAL A 146 -0.30 23.37 -0.08
C VAL A 146 0.19 22.44 -1.19
N GLN A 147 0.21 21.14 -0.91
CA GLN A 147 0.48 20.09 -1.88
C GLN A 147 -0.70 19.12 -1.96
N TYR A 148 -1.02 18.67 -3.17
CA TYR A 148 -2.00 17.63 -3.43
C TYR A 148 -1.35 16.50 -4.22
N LEU A 149 -1.51 15.27 -3.73
CA LEU A 149 -1.07 14.05 -4.39
C LEU A 149 -2.26 13.44 -5.13
N ARG A 150 -2.03 12.98 -6.35
CA ARG A 150 -3.00 12.19 -7.11
C ARG A 150 -2.89 10.73 -6.71
N THR A 151 -3.97 10.15 -6.24
CA THR A 151 -4.01 8.78 -5.72
C THR A 151 -5.40 8.17 -5.92
N THR A 152 -5.62 6.94 -5.46
CA THR A 152 -6.92 6.25 -5.48
C THR A 152 -7.30 5.82 -4.06
N PRO A 153 -8.61 5.67 -3.75
CA PRO A 153 -9.05 5.15 -2.45
C PRO A 153 -8.41 3.80 -2.11
N GLY A 154 -8.30 2.87 -3.08
CA GLY A 154 -7.70 1.56 -2.83
C GLY A 154 -6.24 1.61 -2.37
N ARG A 155 -5.44 2.56 -2.87
CA ARG A 155 -4.05 2.78 -2.43
C ARG A 155 -3.98 3.36 -1.03
N ILE A 156 -4.88 4.29 -0.71
CA ILE A 156 -4.95 4.89 0.62
C ILE A 156 -5.33 3.83 1.64
N ILE A 157 -6.35 3.01 1.34
CA ILE A 157 -6.77 1.90 2.20
C ILE A 157 -5.59 0.93 2.42
N PHE A 158 -4.91 0.51 1.35
CA PHE A 158 -3.74 -0.37 1.45
C PHE A 158 -2.64 0.23 2.33
N ASN A 159 -2.28 1.50 2.10
CA ASN A 159 -1.23 2.17 2.86
C ASN A 159 -1.60 2.34 4.33
N GLN A 160 -2.86 2.66 4.63
CA GLN A 160 -3.34 2.74 6.01
C GLN A 160 -3.21 1.39 6.71
N TYR A 161 -3.67 0.30 6.10
CA TYR A 161 -3.52 -1.04 6.71
C TYR A 161 -2.06 -1.40 6.97
N VAL A 162 -1.16 -1.06 6.05
CA VAL A 162 0.28 -1.27 6.25
C VAL A 162 0.80 -0.45 7.43
N ASN A 163 0.44 0.84 7.52
CA ASN A 163 0.85 1.69 8.62
C ASN A 163 0.26 1.24 9.97
N ASP A 164 -0.99 0.79 9.99
CA ASP A 164 -1.65 0.28 11.18
C ASP A 164 -0.96 -0.99 11.68
N ILE A 165 -0.46 -1.85 10.79
CA ILE A 165 0.30 -3.06 11.16
C ILE A 165 1.72 -2.71 11.62
N LEU A 166 2.38 -1.75 10.98
CA LEU A 166 3.76 -1.37 11.32
C LEU A 166 3.87 -0.58 12.63
N ASN A 167 2.82 0.15 13.00
CA ASN A 167 2.81 0.98 14.22
C ASN A 167 2.12 0.32 15.42
N ASN A 168 1.59 -0.90 15.26
CA ASN A 168 1.10 -1.75 16.36
C ASN A 168 2.21 -2.69 16.86
#